data_AF-A0A423FGS0-F1
#
_entry.id   AF-A0A423FGS0-F1
#
_cell.length_a   1.000
_cell.length_b   1.000
_cell.length_c   1.000
_cell.angle_alpha   90.00
_cell.angle_beta   90.00
_cell.angle_gamma   90.00
#
_symmetry.space_group_name_H-M   'P 1'
#
loop_
_entity.id
_entity.type
_entity.pdbx_description
1 polymer ?
#
loop_
_entity_poly.entity_id
_entity_poly.type
_entity_poly.pdbx_seq_one_letter_code
_entity_poly.pdbx_strand_id
1 'polypeptide(L)'
;MAQAAQVTTVATTPAADVAPIQIYLVGDLDYVIPLVFPDYKIHIDDYQITMFGRKIVISGGSAPYLGHAGVLIISGKTGQTKYYEYGRYPGTGPAGRVRVGRIPDVELKGGTITESSLKKTLRDISAKHGQSGNITGVVLRGVVYDKALAWLKAKEAENTKATRQEYDLGNHNCVTFATDLAEAVGFSIPVRTRVVVPTAYMAQFQFSEPDLDYIFAMDTLEITK
;
A
#
# COMPACT_ATOMS: atom_id res chain seq x y z
N MET A 1 -6.40 -15.55 -29.33
CA MET A 1 -6.94 -14.30 -29.92
C MET A 1 -6.35 -13.15 -29.13
N ALA A 2 -5.52 -12.31 -29.75
CA ALA A 2 -4.80 -11.23 -29.08
C ALA A 2 -5.53 -9.91 -29.32
N GLN A 3 -5.78 -9.17 -28.24
CA GLN A 3 -6.40 -7.85 -28.30
C GLN A 3 -5.36 -6.83 -28.75
N ALA A 4 -5.59 -6.19 -29.90
CA ALA A 4 -4.67 -5.21 -30.47
C ALA A 4 -4.61 -3.95 -29.58
N ALA A 5 -3.40 -3.52 -29.22
CA ALA A 5 -3.17 -2.22 -28.62
C ALA A 5 -3.52 -1.14 -29.66
N GLN A 6 -4.49 -0.29 -29.37
CA GLN A 6 -4.79 0.86 -30.22
C GLN A 6 -3.74 1.95 -29.97
N VAL A 7 -2.82 2.09 -30.92
CA VAL A 7 -1.94 3.25 -31.05
C VAL A 7 -2.72 4.34 -31.76
N THR A 8 -2.68 5.59 -31.29
CA THR A 8 -3.15 6.72 -32.09
C THR A 8 -2.27 7.95 -31.93
N THR A 9 -1.93 8.52 -33.08
CA THR A 9 -1.07 9.69 -33.30
C THR A 9 -1.73 10.97 -32.77
N VAL A 10 -0.95 11.80 -32.07
CA VAL A 10 -1.39 13.14 -31.64
C VAL A 10 -0.97 14.16 -32.70
N ALA A 11 -1.94 14.75 -33.38
CA ALA A 11 -1.75 15.96 -34.18
C ALA A 11 -2.27 17.15 -33.38
N THR A 12 -1.42 18.15 -33.17
CA THR A 12 -1.79 19.39 -32.45
C THR A 12 -2.35 20.43 -33.42
N THR A 13 -3.39 21.14 -32.99
CA THR A 13 -4.08 22.17 -33.78
C THR A 13 -3.20 23.40 -34.02
N PRO A 14 -3.15 23.97 -35.23
CA PRO A 14 -2.65 25.31 -35.45
C PRO A 14 -3.49 26.35 -34.69
N ALA A 15 -2.87 27.42 -34.21
CA ALA A 15 -3.42 28.42 -33.27
C ALA A 15 -4.72 29.17 -33.67
N ALA A 16 -5.34 28.85 -34.81
CA ALA A 16 -6.49 29.56 -35.36
C ALA A 16 -7.86 28.87 -35.11
N ASP A 17 -7.89 27.65 -34.58
CA ASP A 17 -9.14 26.92 -34.37
C ASP A 17 -9.57 26.97 -32.89
N VAL A 18 -10.77 27.51 -32.64
CA VAL A 18 -11.36 27.78 -31.31
C VAL A 18 -12.53 26.87 -30.97
N ALA A 19 -12.81 25.85 -31.79
CA ALA A 19 -13.87 24.89 -31.50
C ALA A 19 -13.52 24.07 -30.22
N PRO A 20 -14.39 24.02 -29.20
CA PRO A 20 -14.12 23.26 -27.98
C PRO A 20 -14.07 21.77 -28.28
N ILE A 21 -12.92 21.16 -27.99
CA ILE A 21 -12.72 19.71 -28.08
C ILE A 21 -13.04 19.10 -26.71
N GLN A 22 -13.93 18.11 -26.67
CA GLN A 22 -14.12 17.29 -25.47
C GLN A 22 -12.99 16.26 -25.37
N ILE A 23 -12.15 16.43 -24.37
CA ILE A 23 -11.11 15.46 -23.99
C ILE A 23 -11.72 14.50 -22.97
N TYR A 24 -11.79 13.21 -23.31
CA TYR A 24 -12.16 12.16 -22.38
C TYR A 24 -10.90 11.67 -21.66
N LEU A 25 -10.59 12.26 -20.51
CA LEU A 25 -9.56 11.74 -19.60
C LEU A 25 -10.14 10.52 -18.88
N VAL A 26 -9.80 9.32 -19.33
CA VAL A 26 -10.26 8.07 -18.70
C VAL A 26 -9.38 7.81 -17.47
N GLY A 27 -9.88 8.19 -16.29
CA GLY A 27 -9.23 7.99 -14.99
C GLY A 27 -9.66 6.74 -14.23
N ASP A 28 -10.30 5.78 -14.90
CA ASP A 28 -11.01 4.66 -14.28
C ASP A 28 -10.13 3.51 -13.76
N LEU A 29 -8.80 3.59 -13.96
CA LEU A 29 -7.86 2.64 -13.37
C LEU A 29 -7.91 2.74 -11.85
N ASP A 30 -7.99 1.59 -11.20
CA ASP A 30 -7.95 1.44 -9.76
C ASP A 30 -6.55 1.75 -9.21
N TYR A 31 -6.49 1.91 -7.90
CA TYR A 31 -5.26 2.20 -7.18
C TYR A 31 -4.99 1.07 -6.19
N VAL A 32 -3.73 0.62 -6.16
CA VAL A 32 -3.19 -0.20 -5.08
C VAL A 32 -2.00 0.56 -4.53
N ILE A 33 -2.10 0.96 -3.27
CA ILE A 33 -1.14 1.86 -2.63
C ILE A 33 -0.61 1.17 -1.38
N PRO A 34 0.49 0.40 -1.49
CA PRO A 34 1.26 -0.04 -0.32
C PRO A 34 1.73 1.19 0.47
N LEU A 35 1.44 1.21 1.78
CA LEU A 35 1.76 2.30 2.69
C LEU A 35 2.67 1.79 3.80
N VAL A 36 3.68 2.58 4.16
CA VAL A 36 4.56 2.38 5.30
C VAL A 36 4.49 3.59 6.22
N PHE A 37 4.43 3.32 7.52
CA PHE A 37 4.59 4.28 8.60
C PHE A 37 6.02 4.18 9.12
N PRO A 38 6.97 5.00 8.63
CA PRO A 38 8.38 4.82 8.90
C PRO A 38 8.72 5.08 10.38
N ASP A 39 7.99 5.98 11.02
CA ASP A 39 8.20 6.35 12.43
C ASP A 39 7.42 5.48 13.42
N TYR A 40 6.72 4.44 12.94
CA TYR A 40 5.90 3.59 13.79
C TYR A 40 6.78 2.81 14.77
N LYS A 41 6.50 3.00 16.06
CA LYS A 41 7.25 2.33 17.12
C LYS A 41 6.68 0.95 17.35
N ILE A 42 7.38 -0.07 16.87
CA ILE A 42 7.08 -1.45 17.19
C ILE A 42 7.68 -1.77 18.56
N HIS A 43 6.87 -2.31 19.46
CA HIS A 43 7.39 -2.98 20.65
C HIS A 43 7.71 -4.43 20.28
N ILE A 44 8.95 -4.85 20.49
CA ILE A 44 9.40 -6.23 20.24
C ILE A 44 9.96 -6.76 21.56
N ASP A 45 9.44 -7.89 22.01
CA ASP A 45 10.12 -8.74 22.99
C ASP A 45 11.39 -9.34 22.34
N ASP A 46 12.40 -9.74 23.11
CA ASP A 46 13.68 -10.26 22.58
C ASP A 46 13.46 -11.20 21.37
N TYR A 47 13.92 -10.78 20.19
CA TYR A 47 13.73 -11.52 18.94
C TYR A 47 15.06 -12.06 18.44
N GLN A 48 15.12 -13.36 18.19
CA GLN A 48 16.34 -14.03 17.73
C GLN A 48 16.25 -14.30 16.23
N ILE A 49 17.13 -13.69 15.45
CA ILE A 49 17.34 -14.05 14.04
C ILE A 49 18.63 -14.82 13.88
N THR A 50 18.65 -15.77 12.94
CA THR A 50 19.90 -16.42 12.53
C THR A 50 20.36 -15.79 11.23
N MET A 51 21.44 -15.00 11.29
CA MET A 51 22.06 -14.35 10.13
C MET A 51 23.48 -14.91 9.95
N PHE A 52 23.82 -15.39 8.75
CA PHE A 52 25.14 -15.96 8.44
C PHE A 52 25.61 -17.06 9.42
N GLY A 53 24.69 -17.91 9.89
CA GLY A 53 25.00 -18.98 10.84
C GLY A 53 25.26 -18.50 12.28
N ARG A 54 25.07 -17.20 12.57
CA ARG A 54 25.14 -16.64 13.92
C ARG A 54 23.75 -16.24 14.39
N LYS A 55 23.43 -16.58 15.64
CA LYS A 55 22.23 -16.09 16.32
C LYS A 55 22.47 -14.64 16.73
N ILE A 56 21.73 -13.72 16.14
CA ILE A 56 21.67 -12.32 16.52
C ILE A 56 20.42 -12.15 17.37
N VAL A 57 20.61 -11.77 18.63
CA VAL A 57 19.51 -11.39 19.52
C VAL A 57 19.28 -9.89 19.32
N ILE A 58 18.14 -9.54 18.75
CA ILE A 58 17.64 -8.17 18.77
C ILE A 58 16.98 -8.00 20.14
N SER A 59 17.71 -7.38 21.07
CA SER A 59 17.21 -7.11 22.42
C SER A 59 15.92 -6.31 22.37
N GLY A 60 14.97 -6.72 23.20
CA GLY A 60 13.63 -6.17 23.27
C GLY A 60 13.67 -4.70 23.64
N GLY A 61 12.86 -3.92 22.92
CA GLY A 61 12.83 -2.47 23.00
C GLY A 61 11.95 -1.88 21.91
N SER A 62 11.63 -0.58 22.03
CA SER A 62 11.00 0.16 20.93
C SER A 62 12.04 0.34 19.83
N ALA A 63 11.88 -0.39 18.73
CA ALA A 63 12.70 -0.23 17.54
C ALA A 63 11.96 0.69 16.55
N PRO A 64 12.28 2.00 16.52
CA PRO A 64 11.58 2.94 15.64
C PRO A 64 11.84 2.69 14.15
N TYR A 65 12.91 1.98 13.79
CA TYR A 65 13.37 1.86 12.39
C TYR A 65 12.69 0.74 11.58
N LEU A 66 11.91 -0.13 12.23
CA LEU A 66 11.26 -1.23 11.54
C LEU A 66 10.00 -0.77 10.80
N GLY A 67 9.30 0.23 11.32
CA GLY A 67 8.08 0.77 10.74
C GLY A 67 6.91 -0.22 10.72
N HIS A 68 5.73 0.24 10.34
CA HIS A 68 4.56 -0.61 10.11
C HIS A 68 4.05 -0.43 8.68
N ALA A 69 3.32 -1.38 8.14
CA ALA A 69 2.82 -1.31 6.77
C ALA A 69 1.37 -1.77 6.65
N GLY A 70 0.68 -1.19 5.70
CA GLY A 70 -0.63 -1.62 5.24
C GLY A 70 -0.77 -1.38 3.76
N VAL A 71 -1.98 -1.59 3.24
CA VAL A 71 -2.28 -1.36 1.84
C VAL A 71 -3.66 -0.74 1.71
N LEU A 72 -3.72 0.29 0.87
CA LEU A 72 -4.92 1.02 0.50
C LEU A 72 -5.29 0.63 -0.93
N ILE A 73 -6.53 0.20 -1.14
CA ILE A 73 -7.08 -0.02 -2.48
C ILE A 73 -8.23 0.94 -2.74
N ILE A 74 -8.29 1.50 -3.95
CA ILE A 74 -9.30 2.48 -4.35
C ILE A 74 -9.85 2.11 -5.71
N SER A 75 -11.17 2.04 -5.83
CA SER A 75 -11.85 1.86 -7.11
C SER A 75 -11.77 3.15 -7.91
N GLY A 76 -11.14 3.09 -9.10
CA GLY A 76 -11.02 4.24 -10.01
C GLY A 76 -12.36 4.68 -10.60
N LYS A 77 -13.38 3.83 -10.51
CA LYS A 77 -14.75 4.10 -11.00
C LYS A 77 -15.64 4.75 -9.96
N THR A 78 -15.49 4.38 -8.69
CA THR A 78 -16.46 4.73 -7.64
C THR A 78 -15.88 5.54 -6.50
N GLY A 79 -14.55 5.58 -6.35
CA GLY A 79 -13.89 6.14 -5.16
C GLY A 79 -13.97 5.23 -3.93
N GLN A 80 -14.63 4.06 -4.05
CA GLN A 80 -14.73 3.13 -2.93
C GLN A 80 -13.33 2.70 -2.49
N THR A 81 -13.07 2.86 -1.20
CA THR A 81 -11.76 2.74 -0.61
C THR A 81 -11.77 1.68 0.48
N LYS A 82 -10.69 0.90 0.55
CA LYS A 82 -10.48 -0.11 1.59
C LYS A 82 -9.03 -0.09 2.05
N TYR A 83 -8.84 -0.20 3.36
CA TYR A 83 -7.53 -0.32 3.97
C TYR A 83 -7.43 -1.60 4.76
N TYR A 84 -6.35 -2.34 4.53
CA TYR A 84 -6.03 -3.57 5.23
C TYR A 84 -4.57 -3.53 5.67
N GLU A 85 -4.29 -4.15 6.80
CA GLU A 85 -2.95 -4.27 7.36
C GLU A 85 -2.78 -5.67 7.96
N TYR A 86 -1.55 -6.17 7.96
CA TYR A 86 -1.20 -7.44 8.61
C TYR A 86 -0.22 -7.18 9.73
N GLY A 87 -0.44 -7.76 10.90
CA GLY A 87 0.39 -7.46 12.07
C GLY A 87 0.11 -8.36 13.26
N ARG A 88 0.84 -8.14 14.34
CA ARG A 88 0.71 -8.92 15.59
C ARG A 88 -0.48 -8.43 16.44
N TYR A 89 -1.67 -8.43 15.87
CA TYR A 89 -2.91 -8.08 16.59
C TYR A 89 -3.36 -9.23 17.50
N PRO A 90 -4.02 -8.97 18.65
CA PRO A 90 -4.55 -10.01 19.54
C PRO A 90 -5.59 -10.95 18.90
N GLY A 91 -5.77 -12.15 19.47
CA GLY A 91 -6.71 -13.18 18.99
C GLY A 91 -6.22 -14.62 19.19
N THR A 92 -6.96 -15.60 18.67
CA THR A 92 -6.69 -17.04 18.81
C THR A 92 -5.78 -17.62 17.72
N GLY A 93 -4.98 -18.64 18.05
CA GLY A 93 -4.02 -19.26 17.12
C GLY A 93 -2.66 -18.53 17.08
N PRO A 94 -1.80 -18.81 16.08
CA PRO A 94 -0.44 -18.26 16.00
C PRO A 94 -0.41 -16.72 15.97
N ALA A 95 0.76 -16.07 16.02
CA ALA A 95 0.84 -14.62 15.83
C ALA A 95 0.56 -14.21 14.36
N GLY A 96 0.15 -12.94 14.14
CA GLY A 96 -0.02 -12.36 12.79
C GLY A 96 -1.41 -12.46 12.21
N ARG A 97 -2.15 -11.36 12.12
CA ARG A 97 -3.54 -11.32 11.65
C ARG A 97 -3.74 -10.17 10.69
N VAL A 98 -4.64 -10.36 9.76
CA VAL A 98 -5.15 -9.28 8.92
C VAL A 98 -6.14 -8.46 9.73
N ARG A 99 -6.10 -7.14 9.63
CA ARG A 99 -7.05 -6.21 10.23
C ARG A 99 -7.58 -5.26 9.16
N VAL A 100 -8.88 -5.00 9.22
CA VAL A 100 -9.57 -4.04 8.36
C VAL A 100 -9.61 -2.68 9.03
N GLY A 101 -9.17 -1.64 8.33
CA GLY A 101 -9.31 -0.26 8.78
C GLY A 101 -10.63 0.36 8.32
N ARG A 102 -11.35 0.97 9.25
CA ARG A 102 -12.54 1.77 8.93
C ARG A 102 -12.13 3.20 8.61
N ILE A 103 -12.13 3.51 7.33
CA ILE A 103 -11.64 4.77 6.76
C ILE A 103 -12.67 5.37 5.79
N PRO A 104 -12.63 6.68 5.50
CA PRO A 104 -13.49 7.30 4.50
C PRO A 104 -13.08 6.88 3.08
N ASP A 105 -14.10 6.79 2.20
CA ASP A 105 -13.91 6.70 0.77
C ASP A 105 -13.37 8.03 0.20
N VAL A 106 -12.59 7.95 -0.87
CA VAL A 106 -12.12 9.14 -1.60
C VAL A 106 -13.19 9.64 -2.56
N GLU A 107 -13.07 10.92 -2.91
CA GLU A 107 -13.95 11.56 -3.88
C GLU A 107 -13.27 11.62 -5.25
N LEU A 108 -14.04 11.32 -6.30
CA LEU A 108 -13.58 11.42 -7.68
C LEU A 108 -14.16 12.68 -8.33
N LYS A 109 -13.31 13.48 -8.98
CA LYS A 109 -13.71 14.61 -9.82
C LYS A 109 -13.06 14.47 -11.20
N GLY A 110 -13.88 14.32 -12.23
CA GLY A 110 -13.37 14.08 -13.59
C GLY A 110 -12.54 12.80 -13.71
N GLY A 111 -12.93 11.73 -13.01
CA GLY A 111 -12.21 10.46 -13.01
C GLY A 111 -10.91 10.44 -12.20
N THR A 112 -10.55 11.53 -11.52
CA THR A 112 -9.32 11.61 -10.71
C THR A 112 -9.66 11.79 -9.24
N ILE A 113 -8.87 11.20 -8.36
CA ILE A 113 -9.01 11.40 -6.91
C ILE A 113 -8.73 12.87 -6.57
N THR A 114 -9.60 13.49 -5.78
CA THR A 114 -9.32 14.83 -5.27
C THR A 114 -8.26 14.76 -4.17
N GLU A 115 -7.27 15.66 -4.21
CA GLU A 115 -6.21 15.71 -3.19
C GLU A 115 -6.79 15.82 -1.78
N SER A 116 -7.80 16.66 -1.57
CA SER A 116 -8.46 16.85 -0.28
C SER A 116 -9.07 15.57 0.28
N SER A 117 -9.71 14.75 -0.55
CA SER A 117 -10.29 13.48 -0.10
C SER A 117 -9.23 12.43 0.18
N LEU A 118 -8.17 12.35 -0.64
CA LEU A 118 -7.05 11.44 -0.40
C LEU A 118 -6.32 11.80 0.90
N LYS A 119 -6.02 13.08 1.14
CA LYS A 119 -5.43 13.54 2.41
C LYS A 119 -6.30 13.18 3.60
N LYS A 120 -7.62 13.38 3.51
CA LYS A 120 -8.56 12.99 4.57
C LYS A 120 -8.47 11.49 4.87
N THR A 121 -8.40 10.65 3.84
CA THR A 121 -8.23 9.20 3.99
C THR A 121 -6.87 8.85 4.61
N LEU A 122 -5.77 9.41 4.11
CA LEU A 122 -4.41 9.18 4.63
C LEU A 122 -4.25 9.64 6.08
N ARG A 123 -4.85 10.79 6.43
CA ARG A 123 -4.86 11.31 7.80
C ARG A 123 -5.58 10.37 8.75
N ASP A 124 -6.73 9.84 8.34
CA ASP A 124 -7.52 8.89 9.14
C ASP A 124 -6.77 7.56 9.32
N ILE A 125 -6.10 7.09 8.28
CA ILE A 125 -5.21 5.92 8.31
C ILE A 125 -4.06 6.17 9.30
N SER A 126 -3.31 7.27 9.15
CA SER A 126 -2.18 7.60 10.04
C SER A 126 -2.64 7.72 11.51
N ALA A 127 -3.73 8.43 11.77
CA ALA A 127 -4.22 8.63 13.14
C ALA A 127 -4.61 7.31 13.83
N LYS A 128 -5.27 6.39 13.11
CA LYS A 128 -5.82 5.15 13.69
C LYS A 128 -4.88 3.95 13.62
N HIS A 129 -4.00 3.91 12.62
CA HIS A 129 -3.20 2.75 12.26
C HIS A 129 -1.69 3.05 12.21
N GLY A 130 -1.31 4.32 12.10
CA GLY A 130 0.07 4.78 11.93
C GLY A 130 0.66 5.55 13.12
N GLN A 131 0.03 5.52 14.30
CA GLN A 131 0.44 6.30 15.48
C GLN A 131 0.52 7.83 15.22
N SER A 132 -0.30 8.36 14.32
CA SER A 132 -0.23 9.77 13.89
C SER A 132 1.13 10.16 13.29
N GLY A 133 1.86 9.20 12.73
CA GLY A 133 3.14 9.40 12.05
C GLY A 133 2.98 9.68 10.56
N ASN A 134 4.10 9.94 9.89
CA ASN A 134 4.12 10.14 8.45
C ASN A 134 3.78 8.84 7.71
N ILE A 135 3.40 8.97 6.44
CA ILE A 135 3.16 7.85 5.54
C ILE A 135 4.09 8.03 4.34
N THR A 136 4.74 6.94 3.95
CA THR A 136 5.47 6.83 2.69
C THR A 136 4.96 5.60 1.93
N GLY A 137 4.84 5.66 0.61
CA GLY A 137 4.18 4.63 -0.19
C GLY A 137 4.53 4.69 -1.66
N VAL A 138 3.90 3.79 -2.43
CA VAL A 138 3.95 3.80 -3.90
C VAL A 138 2.55 3.73 -4.49
N VAL A 139 2.33 4.39 -5.62
CA VAL A 139 1.03 4.43 -6.30
C VAL A 139 1.03 3.50 -7.52
N LEU A 140 0.39 2.33 -7.38
CA LEU A 140 0.23 1.37 -8.47
C LEU A 140 -1.15 1.51 -9.11
N ARG A 141 -1.22 1.48 -10.45
CA ARG A 141 -2.44 1.71 -11.23
C ARG A 141 -2.77 0.54 -12.15
N GLY A 142 -4.02 0.05 -12.10
CA GLY A 142 -4.48 -1.03 -12.96
C GLY A 142 -5.96 -1.34 -12.79
N VAL A 143 -6.51 -2.24 -13.60
CA VAL A 143 -7.91 -2.71 -13.45
C VAL A 143 -7.92 -3.91 -12.52
N VAL A 144 -7.89 -3.65 -11.20
CA VAL A 144 -7.53 -4.66 -10.19
C VAL A 144 -8.39 -4.64 -8.92
N TYR A 145 -9.29 -3.67 -8.74
CA TYR A 145 -9.97 -3.47 -7.45
C TYR A 145 -10.69 -4.71 -6.93
N ASP A 146 -11.52 -5.35 -7.77
CA ASP A 146 -12.30 -6.52 -7.36
C ASP A 146 -11.40 -7.71 -7.02
N LYS A 147 -10.34 -7.91 -7.81
CA LYS A 147 -9.34 -8.96 -7.57
C LYS A 147 -8.57 -8.69 -6.27
N ALA A 148 -8.17 -7.44 -6.03
CA ALA A 148 -7.48 -7.03 -4.82
C ALA A 148 -8.35 -7.23 -3.58
N LEU A 149 -9.61 -6.80 -3.64
CA LEU A 149 -10.57 -6.94 -2.55
C LEU A 149 -10.87 -8.41 -2.25
N ALA A 150 -11.00 -9.25 -3.28
CA ALA A 150 -11.20 -10.69 -3.11
C ALA A 150 -9.99 -11.34 -2.40
N TRP A 151 -8.77 -10.99 -2.81
CA TRP A 151 -7.55 -11.48 -2.16
C TRP A 151 -7.47 -11.06 -0.70
N LEU A 152 -7.75 -9.79 -0.40
CA LEU A 152 -7.75 -9.24 0.96
C LEU A 152 -8.76 -9.96 1.87
N LYS A 153 -9.99 -10.17 1.38
CA LYS A 153 -11.03 -10.92 2.11
C LYS A 153 -10.64 -12.38 2.34
N ALA A 154 -10.01 -13.02 1.36
CA ALA A 154 -9.51 -14.38 1.51
C ALA A 154 -8.44 -14.47 2.61
N LYS A 155 -7.52 -13.50 2.65
CA LYS A 155 -6.49 -13.41 3.69
C LYS A 155 -7.06 -13.07 5.07
N GLU A 156 -8.07 -12.20 5.13
CA GLU A 156 -8.81 -11.94 6.37
C GLU A 156 -9.49 -13.20 6.90
N ALA A 157 -10.10 -14.00 6.03
CA ALA A 157 -10.73 -15.26 6.41
C ALA A 157 -9.74 -16.31 6.95
N GLU A 158 -8.44 -16.19 6.67
CA GLU A 158 -7.41 -17.04 7.27
C GLU A 158 -7.21 -16.78 8.78
N ASN A 159 -7.68 -15.65 9.32
CA ASN A 159 -7.54 -15.31 10.74
C ASN A 159 -8.16 -16.35 11.68
N THR A 160 -9.18 -17.10 11.24
CA THR A 160 -9.85 -18.15 12.02
C THR A 160 -9.17 -19.51 11.90
N LYS A 161 -8.17 -19.66 11.01
CA LYS A 161 -7.47 -20.92 10.77
C LYS A 161 -6.30 -21.07 11.75
N ALA A 162 -6.32 -22.17 12.52
CA ALA A 162 -5.23 -22.52 13.42
C ALA A 162 -3.92 -22.87 12.69
N THR A 163 -4.02 -23.24 11.41
CA THR A 163 -2.89 -23.65 10.55
C THR A 163 -2.33 -22.50 9.69
N ARG A 164 -2.80 -21.26 9.86
CA ARG A 164 -2.26 -20.14 9.07
C ARG A 164 -0.77 -19.94 9.38
N GLN A 165 -0.05 -19.39 8.41
CA GLN A 165 1.35 -19.04 8.59
C GLN A 165 1.50 -18.01 9.72
N GLU A 166 2.41 -18.30 10.65
CA GLU A 166 2.73 -17.40 11.74
C GLU A 166 3.51 -16.19 11.24
N TYR A 167 3.27 -15.04 11.87
CA TYR A 167 4.04 -13.83 11.64
C TYR A 167 5.53 -14.07 11.84
N ASP A 168 6.33 -13.65 10.86
CA ASP A 168 7.78 -13.61 10.96
C ASP A 168 8.29 -12.21 10.61
N LEU A 169 9.09 -11.61 11.51
CA LEU A 169 9.63 -10.26 11.30
C LEU A 169 10.52 -10.17 10.07
N GLY A 170 11.15 -11.28 9.64
CA GLY A 170 12.03 -11.33 8.49
C GLY A 170 11.28 -11.44 7.16
N ASN A 171 10.34 -12.37 7.01
CA ASN A 171 9.80 -12.70 5.69
C ASN A 171 8.29 -13.00 5.63
N HIS A 172 7.56 -12.80 6.73
CA HIS A 172 6.10 -12.91 6.76
C HIS A 172 5.51 -11.86 7.70
N ASN A 173 5.60 -10.59 7.28
CA ASN A 173 5.29 -9.41 8.07
C ASN A 173 4.33 -8.46 7.34
N CYS A 174 4.15 -7.26 7.89
CA CYS A 174 3.25 -6.23 7.37
C CYS A 174 3.56 -5.81 5.93
N VAL A 175 4.84 -5.61 5.58
CA VAL A 175 5.23 -5.14 4.23
C VAL A 175 5.18 -6.28 3.21
N THR A 176 5.49 -7.52 3.61
CA THR A 176 5.33 -8.67 2.72
C THR A 176 3.86 -8.87 2.37
N PHE A 177 2.93 -8.69 3.32
CA PHE A 177 1.50 -8.74 3.05
C PHE A 177 1.04 -7.70 2.01
N ALA A 178 1.45 -6.44 2.16
CA ALA A 178 1.09 -5.37 1.23
C ALA A 178 1.63 -5.63 -0.19
N THR A 179 2.82 -6.20 -0.28
CA THR A 179 3.50 -6.45 -1.55
C THR A 179 3.08 -7.78 -2.18
N ASP A 180 2.68 -8.78 -1.38
CA ASP A 180 2.03 -10.02 -1.83
C ASP A 180 0.71 -9.70 -2.53
N LEU A 181 -0.05 -8.72 -2.00
CA LEU A 181 -1.24 -8.24 -2.68
C LEU A 181 -0.89 -7.65 -4.05
N ALA A 182 0.09 -6.74 -4.10
CA ALA A 182 0.51 -6.09 -5.35
C ALA A 182 0.93 -7.12 -6.41
N GLU A 183 1.76 -8.09 -6.04
CA GLU A 183 2.17 -9.19 -6.92
C GLU A 183 0.98 -10.07 -7.34
N ALA A 184 0.11 -10.46 -6.39
CA ALA A 184 -1.05 -11.30 -6.67
C ALA A 184 -2.02 -10.65 -7.66
N VAL A 185 -2.11 -9.32 -7.69
CA VAL A 185 -2.95 -8.59 -8.66
C VAL A 185 -2.24 -8.25 -9.97
N GLY A 186 -0.94 -8.54 -10.08
CA GLY A 186 -0.19 -8.48 -11.34
C GLY A 186 0.81 -7.34 -11.46
N PHE A 187 1.13 -6.64 -10.37
CA PHE A 187 2.21 -5.64 -10.36
C PHE A 187 3.56 -6.30 -10.12
N SER A 188 4.60 -5.72 -10.73
CA SER A 188 5.98 -6.07 -10.41
C SER A 188 6.34 -5.52 -9.05
N ILE A 189 6.97 -6.33 -8.20
CA ILE A 189 7.47 -5.91 -6.89
C ILE A 189 9.00 -6.02 -6.86
N PRO A 190 9.70 -5.20 -6.05
CA PRO A 190 11.14 -5.34 -5.86
C PRO A 190 11.50 -6.72 -5.32
N VAL A 191 12.68 -7.21 -5.71
CA VAL A 191 13.21 -8.50 -5.22
C VAL A 191 13.29 -8.47 -3.69
N ARG A 192 12.66 -9.46 -3.06
CA ARG A 192 12.74 -9.64 -1.61
C ARG A 192 14.03 -10.36 -1.24
N THR A 193 14.73 -9.84 -0.24
CA THR A 193 15.79 -10.59 0.43
C THR A 193 15.20 -11.48 1.52
N ARG A 194 16.04 -12.23 2.26
CA ARG A 194 15.57 -13.04 3.40
C ARG A 194 14.98 -12.20 4.54
N VAL A 195 15.32 -10.92 4.62
CA VAL A 195 14.83 -9.98 5.64
C VAL A 195 14.22 -8.78 4.93
N VAL A 196 12.93 -8.55 5.12
CA VAL A 196 12.15 -7.51 4.47
C VAL A 196 11.73 -6.49 5.52
N VAL A 197 12.52 -5.41 5.64
CA VAL A 197 12.21 -4.30 6.56
C VAL A 197 11.32 -3.29 5.83
N PRO A 198 10.14 -2.92 6.38
CA PRO A 198 9.19 -2.01 5.72
C PRO A 198 9.80 -0.74 5.13
N THR A 199 10.59 0.00 5.92
CA THR A 199 11.20 1.27 5.51
C THR A 199 12.19 1.09 4.35
N ALA A 200 13.13 0.15 4.47
CA ALA A 200 14.11 -0.12 3.44
C ALA A 200 13.47 -0.69 2.16
N TYR A 201 12.46 -1.54 2.30
CA TYR A 201 11.77 -2.13 1.15
C TYR A 201 10.93 -1.09 0.40
N MET A 202 10.26 -0.16 1.10
CA MET A 202 9.51 0.91 0.46
C MET A 202 10.43 1.85 -0.33
N ALA A 203 11.56 2.24 0.26
CA ALA A 203 12.57 3.02 -0.46
C ALA A 203 13.06 2.31 -1.73
N GLN A 204 13.20 0.97 -1.69
CA GLN A 204 13.52 0.21 -2.90
C GLN A 204 12.40 0.24 -3.94
N PHE A 205 11.14 0.18 -3.49
CA PHE A 205 9.97 0.18 -4.37
C PHE A 205 9.78 1.53 -5.08
N GLN A 206 10.04 2.63 -4.38
CA GLN A 206 9.96 3.99 -4.91
C GLN A 206 10.99 4.28 -6.01
N PHE A 207 12.07 3.49 -6.16
CA PHE A 207 12.98 3.67 -7.29
C PHE A 207 12.35 3.37 -8.66
N SER A 208 11.29 2.56 -8.70
CA SER A 208 10.68 2.11 -9.96
C SER A 208 9.25 2.57 -10.14
N GLU A 209 8.60 3.07 -9.09
CA GLU A 209 7.18 3.40 -9.08
C GLU A 209 6.95 4.80 -8.50
N PRO A 210 5.88 5.51 -8.91
CA PRO A 210 5.55 6.81 -8.33
C PRO A 210 5.42 6.71 -6.81
N ASP A 211 6.14 7.57 -6.10
CA ASP A 211 6.10 7.61 -4.65
C ASP A 211 4.91 8.44 -4.15
N LEU A 212 4.55 8.20 -2.90
CA LEU A 212 3.54 8.95 -2.17
C LEU A 212 4.07 9.24 -0.78
N ASP A 213 4.20 10.51 -0.44
CA ASP A 213 4.60 10.95 0.89
C ASP A 213 3.52 11.84 1.48
N TYR A 214 3.09 11.50 2.70
CA TYR A 214 2.13 12.28 3.46
C TYR A 214 2.69 12.62 4.84
N ILE A 215 2.81 13.93 5.10
CA ILE A 215 3.32 14.46 6.35
C ILE A 215 2.15 14.82 7.27
N PHE A 216 1.93 14.01 8.31
CA PHE A 216 0.76 14.12 9.19
C PHE A 216 0.68 15.47 9.90
N ALA A 217 1.80 15.97 10.42
CA ALA A 217 1.84 17.22 11.17
C ALA A 217 1.53 18.46 10.30
N MET A 218 1.85 18.39 9.00
CA MET A 218 1.67 19.49 8.06
C MET A 218 0.43 19.32 7.16
N ASP A 219 -0.25 18.17 7.25
CA ASP A 219 -1.32 17.76 6.32
C ASP A 219 -0.97 18.00 4.84
N THR A 220 0.26 17.66 4.48
CA THR A 220 0.83 17.85 3.14
C THR A 220 0.98 16.49 2.47
N LEU A 221 0.53 16.40 1.22
CA LEU A 221 0.64 15.22 0.37
C LEU A 221 1.49 15.59 -0.84
N GLU A 222 2.49 14.76 -1.12
CA GLU A 222 3.36 14.84 -2.28
C GLU A 222 3.35 13.49 -3.00
N ILE A 223 3.26 13.53 -4.33
CA ILE A 223 3.33 12.34 -5.20
C ILE A 223 4.33 12.69 -6.29
N THR A 224 5.47 12.02 -6.31
CA THR A 224 6.54 12.24 -7.28
C THR A 224 6.90 10.95 -8.00
N LYS A 225 7.91 11.02 -8.86
CA LYS A 225 8.37 9.93 -9.70
C LYS A 225 9.88 9.92 -9.75
#